data_AF-A0A6M0SPZ4-F1
#
_entry.id   AF-A0A6M0SPZ4-F1
#
_cell.length_a   1.000
_cell.length_b   1.000
_cell.length_c   1.000
_cell.angle_alpha   90.00
_cell.angle_beta   90.00
_cell.angle_gamma   90.00
#
_symmetry.space_group_name_H-M   'P 1'
#
loop_
_entity.id
_entity.type
_entity.pdbx_description
1 polymer ?
#
loop_
_entity_poly.entity_id
_entity_poly.type
_entity_poly.pdbx_seq_one_letter_code
_entity_poly.pdbx_strand_id
1 'polypeptide(L)'
;MLRYKIEAVSERAVQTFGAAHQKVKAIEELGELIQALSKDLLHCDHNVPEEIADVEIMIAQLRYMFNTEEIDKIKEEKLRKLAGVVVA
;
A
#
# COMPACT_ATOMS: atom_id res chain seq x y z
N MET A 1 2.45 16.72 7.70
CA MET A 1 3.62 16.31 8.50
C MET A 1 3.84 14.80 8.44
N LEU A 2 2.82 13.97 8.70
CA LEU A 2 2.92 12.50 8.62
C LEU A 2 3.31 11.99 7.23
N ARG A 3 2.64 12.46 6.17
CA ARG A 3 2.93 12.07 4.78
C ARG A 3 4.38 12.33 4.35
N TYR A 4 4.91 13.51 4.64
CA TYR A 4 6.31 13.86 4.36
C TYR A 4 7.30 12.95 5.10
N LYS A 5 6.98 12.59 6.35
CA LYS A 5 7.79 11.65 7.14
C LYS A 5 7.79 10.25 6.51
N ILE A 6 6.64 9.77 6.03
CA ILE A 6 6.52 8.49 5.35
C ILE A 6 7.35 8.47 4.07
N GLU A 7 7.28 9.52 3.25
CA GLU A 7 8.04 9.63 1.99
C GLU A 7 9.56 9.59 2.25
N ALA A 8 10.07 10.39 3.18
CA ALA A 8 11.49 10.44 3.51
C ALA A 8 12.03 9.11 4.11
N VAL A 9 11.23 8.46 4.97
CA VAL A 9 11.60 7.16 5.55
C VAL A 9 11.55 6.05 4.50
N SER A 10 10.55 6.08 3.62
CA SER A 10 10.38 5.11 2.53
C SER A 10 11.53 5.16 1.54
N GLU A 11 11.94 6.36 1.13
CA GLU A 11 13.13 6.55 0.30
C GLU A 11 14.38 5.95 0.98
N ARG A 12 14.59 6.24 2.26
CA ARG A 12 15.74 5.73 3.01
C ARG A 12 15.74 4.21 3.10
N ALA A 13 14.58 3.59 3.35
CA ALA A 13 14.45 2.14 3.41
C ALA A 13 14.83 1.46 2.09
N VAL A 14 14.36 1.99 0.96
CA VAL A 14 14.74 1.48 -0.38
C VAL A 14 16.24 1.65 -0.63
N GLN A 15 16.82 2.78 -0.25
CA GLN A 15 18.26 3.03 -0.38
C GLN A 15 19.12 2.10 0.50
N THR A 16 18.65 1.77 1.71
CA THR A 16 19.38 0.93 2.67
C THR A 16 19.28 -0.56 2.36
N PHE A 17 18.09 -1.05 2.03
CA PHE A 17 17.83 -2.49 1.90
C PHE A 17 17.74 -2.96 0.44
N GLY A 18 17.64 -2.04 -0.51
CA GLY A 18 17.56 -2.32 -1.94
C GLY A 18 16.15 -2.65 -2.42
N ALA A 19 15.88 -2.28 -3.68
CA ALA A 19 14.56 -2.39 -4.29
C ALA A 19 14.04 -3.83 -4.38
N ALA A 20 14.91 -4.82 -4.62
CA ALA A 20 14.49 -6.22 -4.69
C ALA A 20 13.96 -6.73 -3.34
N HIS A 21 14.67 -6.44 -2.25
CA HIS A 21 14.26 -6.82 -0.90
C HIS A 21 12.97 -6.11 -0.48
N GLN A 22 12.84 -4.81 -0.77
CA GLN A 22 11.62 -4.07 -0.44
C GLN A 22 10.39 -4.54 -1.25
N LYS A 23 10.57 -5.05 -2.47
CA LYS A 23 9.47 -5.72 -3.20
C LYS A 23 9.05 -7.02 -2.53
N VAL A 24 9.99 -7.82 -2.01
CA VAL A 24 9.66 -9.01 -1.22
C VAL A 24 8.90 -8.62 0.04
N LYS A 25 9.37 -7.60 0.76
CA LYS A 25 8.68 -7.12 1.95
C LYS A 25 7.26 -6.63 1.65
N ALA A 26 7.06 -5.93 0.54
CA ALA A 26 5.72 -5.52 0.10
C ALA A 26 4.80 -6.70 -0.19
N ILE A 27 5.32 -7.81 -0.71
CA ILE A 27 4.55 -9.04 -0.94
C ILE A 27 4.14 -9.68 0.40
N GLU A 28 5.02 -9.66 1.40
CA GLU A 28 4.74 -10.18 2.75
C GLU A 28 3.58 -9.41 3.40
N GLU A 29 3.65 -8.08 3.48
CA GLU A 29 2.60 -7.24 4.11
C GLU A 29 1.25 -7.37 3.38
N LEU A 30 1.27 -7.50 2.05
CA LEU A 30 0.04 -7.77 1.27
C LEU A 30 -0.57 -9.13 1.63
N GLY A 31 0.25 -10.14 1.90
CA GLY A 31 -0.18 -11.45 2.36
C GLY A 31 -0.77 -11.41 3.77
N GLU A 32 -0.17 -10.64 4.66
CA GLU A 32 -0.65 -10.43 6.03
C GLU A 32 -2.00 -9.70 6.04
N LEU A 33 -2.16 -8.65 5.21
CA LEU A 33 -3.46 -7.99 5.02
C LEU A 33 -4.54 -8.94 4.46
N ILE A 34 -4.19 -9.80 3.49
CA ILE A 34 -5.12 -10.82 2.97
C ILE A 34 -5.57 -11.76 4.09
N GLN A 35 -4.63 -12.21 4.94
CA GLN A 35 -4.95 -13.08 6.08
C GLN A 35 -5.85 -12.36 7.10
N ALA A 36 -5.53 -11.11 7.44
CA ALA A 36 -6.31 -10.33 8.40
C ALA A 36 -7.74 -10.09 7.92
N LEU A 37 -7.93 -9.74 6.64
CA LEU A 37 -9.27 -9.60 6.04
C LEU A 37 -10.02 -10.92 6.02
N SER A 38 -9.33 -12.05 5.81
CA SER A 38 -9.95 -13.38 5.86
C SER A 38 -10.45 -13.71 7.28
N LYS A 39 -9.71 -13.32 8.32
CA LYS A 39 -10.14 -13.49 9.73
C LYS A 39 -11.33 -12.60 10.08
N ASP A 40 -11.33 -11.34 9.63
CA ASP A 40 -12.45 -10.41 9.80
C ASP A 40 -13.75 -10.95 9.18
N LEU A 41 -13.67 -11.45 7.94
CA LEU A 41 -14.81 -12.08 7.25
C LEU A 41 -15.36 -13.32 7.97
N LEU A 42 -14.52 -14.03 8.72
CA LEU A 42 -14.90 -15.21 9.50
C LEU A 42 -15.29 -14.85 10.95
N HIS A 43 -15.41 -13.56 11.27
CA HIS A 43 -15.71 -13.04 12.62
C HIS A 43 -14.74 -13.55 13.69
N CYS A 44 -13.47 -13.73 13.32
CA CYS A 44 -12.37 -14.07 14.21
C CYS A 44 -11.60 -12.82 14.62
N ASP A 45 -10.82 -12.91 15.70
CA ASP A 45 -9.89 -11.83 16.07
C ASP A 45 -8.93 -11.53 14.91
N HIS A 46 -8.80 -10.25 14.56
CA HIS A 46 -8.04 -9.76 13.42
C HIS A 46 -7.26 -8.48 13.78
N ASN A 47 -6.25 -8.17 12.96
CA ASN A 47 -5.40 -6.99 13.09
C ASN A 47 -5.41 -6.12 11.82
N VAL A 48 -6.51 -6.16 11.05
CA VAL A 48 -6.69 -5.41 9.78
C VAL A 48 -6.17 -3.96 9.81
N PRO A 49 -6.43 -3.12 10.84
CA PRO A 49 -5.91 -1.74 10.85
C PRO A 49 -4.39 -1.63 10.84
N GLU A 50 -3.69 -2.57 11.50
CA GLU A 50 -2.22 -2.64 11.52
C GLU A 50 -1.69 -3.01 10.13
N GLU A 51 -2.25 -4.07 9.54
CA GLU A 51 -1.85 -4.55 8.22
C GLU A 51 -2.16 -3.54 7.10
N ILE A 52 -3.21 -2.73 7.25
CA ILE A 52 -3.46 -1.60 6.35
C ILE A 52 -2.34 -0.57 6.46
N ALA A 53 -1.92 -0.22 7.68
CA ALA A 53 -0.85 0.76 7.90
C ALA A 53 0.48 0.28 7.32
N ASP A 54 0.81 -1.01 7.50
CA ASP A 54 2.02 -1.61 6.95
C ASP A 54 1.99 -1.64 5.42
N VAL A 55 0.86 -2.01 4.81
CA VAL A 55 0.67 -1.92 3.36
C VAL A 55 0.77 -0.48 2.86
N GLU A 56 0.21 0.52 3.55
CA GLU A 56 0.34 1.93 3.16
C GLU A 56 1.81 2.39 3.12
N ILE A 57 2.62 1.98 4.09
CA ILE A 57 4.07 2.25 4.12
C ILE A 57 4.76 1.56 2.94
N MET A 58 4.44 0.29 2.68
CA MET A 58 5.04 -0.44 1.57
C MET A 58 4.64 0.11 0.20
N ILE A 59 3.41 0.61 0.06
CA ILE A 59 2.97 1.32 -1.16
C ILE A 59 3.76 2.61 -1.34
N ALA A 60 4.08 3.35 -0.28
CA ALA A 60 4.93 4.53 -0.38
C ALA A 60 6.33 4.18 -0.91
N GLN A 61 6.93 3.09 -0.43
CA GLN A 61 8.21 2.59 -0.95
C GLN A 61 8.12 2.14 -2.42
N LEU A 62 7.05 1.44 -2.80
CA LEU A 62 6.80 1.05 -4.20
C LEU A 62 6.66 2.28 -5.11
N ARG A 63 5.94 3.31 -4.68
CA ARG A 63 5.83 4.55 -5.46
C ARG A 63 7.16 5.29 -5.65
N TYR A 64 8.09 5.16 -4.71
CA TYR A 64 9.46 5.66 -4.87
C TYR A 64 10.27 4.81 -5.88
N MET A 65 10.09 3.49 -5.87
CA MET A 65 10.74 2.57 -6.80
C MET A 65 10.21 2.65 -8.24
N PHE A 66 8.99 3.17 -8.43
CA PHE A 66 8.29 3.22 -9.71
C PHE A 66 7.88 4.66 -10.09
N ASN A 67 7.19 4.83 -11.21
CA ASN A 67 6.77 6.15 -11.67
C ASN A 67 5.52 6.63 -10.92
N THR A 68 5.74 7.51 -9.92
CA THR A 68 4.70 8.15 -9.11
C THR A 68 3.61 8.85 -9.95
N GLU A 69 3.98 9.59 -11.00
CA GLU A 69 3.01 10.35 -11.80
C GLU A 69 2.11 9.43 -12.64
N GLU A 70 2.67 8.35 -13.17
CA GLU A 70 1.93 7.35 -13.93
C GLU A 70 0.91 6.62 -13.03
N ILE A 71 1.33 6.27 -11.81
CA ILE A 71 0.44 5.65 -10.81
C ILE A 71 -0.74 6.57 -10.49
N ASP A 72 -0.51 7.87 -10.31
CA ASP A 72 -1.58 8.82 -10.00
C ASP A 72 -2.58 8.97 -11.15
N LYS A 73 -2.09 9.06 -12.40
CA LYS A 73 -2.95 9.08 -13.60
C LYS A 73 -3.84 7.83 -13.67
N ILE A 74 -3.27 6.64 -13.47
CA ILE A 74 -4.03 5.38 -13.47
C ILE A 74 -5.07 5.35 -12.34
N LYS A 75 -4.71 5.85 -11.14
CA LYS A 75 -5.60 5.90 -9.99
C LYS A 75 -6.79 6.82 -10.24
N GLU A 76 -6.57 8.01 -10.79
CA GLU A 76 -7.63 8.96 -11.17
C GLU A 76 -8.62 8.33 -12.15
N GLU A 77 -8.12 7.67 -13.20
CA GLU A 77 -8.97 6.98 -14.17
C GLU A 77 -9.81 5.86 -13.53
N LYS A 78 -9.21 5.05 -12.65
CA LYS A 78 -9.92 3.98 -11.93
C LYS A 78 -10.99 4.54 -11.00
N LEU A 79 -10.69 5.61 -10.25
CA LEU A 79 -11.65 6.26 -9.36
C LEU A 79 -12.83 6.86 -10.13
N ARG A 80 -12.57 7.51 -11.28
CA ARG A 80 -13.62 8.02 -12.16
C ARG A 80 -14.55 6.91 -12.65
N LYS A 81 -14.00 5.74 -13.04
CA LYS A 81 -14.79 4.57 -13.44
C LYS A 81 -15.64 4.04 -12.29
N LEU A 82 -15.06 3.93 -11.09
CA LEU A 82 -15.76 3.46 -9.91
C LEU A 82 -16.91 4.42 -9.53
N ALA A 83 -16.64 5.73 -9.49
CA ALA A 83 -17.64 6.74 -9.17
C ALA A 83 -18.86 6.67 -10.11
N GLY A 84 -18.67 6.37 -11.39
CA GLY A 84 -19.76 6.14 -12.33
C GLY A 84 -20.64 4.91 -12.03
N VAL A 85 -20.19 3.98 -11.18
CA VAL A 85 -20.96 2.80 -10.74
C VAL A 85 -21.61 3.03 -9.38
N VAL A 86 -20.95 3.74 -8.46
CA VAL A 86 -21.47 3.93 -7.08
C VAL A 86 -22.33 5.18 -6.92
N VAL A 87 -22.22 6.15 -7.83
CA VAL A 87 -22.95 7.43 -7.79
C VAL A 87 -24.04 7.49 -8.88
N ALA A 88 -24.26 6.38 -9.60
CA ALA A 88 -25.39 6.19 -10.50
C ALA A 88 -26.61 5.68 -9.74
#